data_AF-A0A6J1N7T2-F1
#
_entry.id   AF-A0A6J1N7T2-F1
#
_cell.length_a   1.000
_cell.length_b   1.000
_cell.length_c   1.000
_cell.angle_alpha   90.00
_cell.angle_beta   90.00
_cell.angle_gamma   90.00
#
_symmetry.space_group_name_H-M   'P 1'
#
loop_
_entity.id
_entity.type
_entity.pdbx_description
1 polymer ?
#
loop_
_entity_poly.entity_id
_entity_poly.type
_entity_poly.pdbx_seq_one_letter_code
_entity_poly.pdbx_strand_id
1 'polypeptide(L)'
;MIVEYFKHSSSANSRLQAMQTQIELPPLKLKQSVVTRWNSTYDMLTRILKIKDAVVSTLAIEQPRLNTLSPEDWLLIEQCINILKIFYEVTEEISAEKSVTISKVMLLVKIMKNHVTKNLIENGSDQYLQLLNDLQEQLNSRFRDLENNILVTEASFLDPRFKKHAFTTMEKYNTCLKGIKRKLRSLAAQDSIPLLEIAPTMNEAQASSSTSSMWADFDKEVENDIIKNPTAARTRQIFK
;
A
#
# COMPACT_ATOMS: atom_id res chain seq x y z
N MET A 1 24.51 -12.17 -8.31
CA MET A 1 23.72 -10.96 -8.67
C MET A 1 24.49 -9.66 -8.35
N ILE A 2 24.17 -8.52 -8.97
CA ILE A 2 24.85 -7.22 -8.75
C ILE A 2 24.86 -6.82 -7.25
N VAL A 3 23.70 -6.81 -6.61
CA VAL A 3 23.56 -6.39 -5.19
C VAL A 3 24.36 -7.30 -4.25
N GLU A 4 24.36 -8.60 -4.53
CA GLU A 4 25.10 -9.62 -3.79
C GLU A 4 26.62 -9.42 -3.91
N TYR A 5 27.12 -9.12 -5.11
CA TYR A 5 28.53 -8.80 -5.34
C TYR A 5 29.00 -7.63 -4.46
N PHE A 6 28.26 -6.52 -4.43
CA PHE A 6 28.59 -5.38 -3.58
C PHE A 6 28.44 -5.65 -2.08
N LYS A 7 27.62 -6.63 -1.68
CA LYS A 7 27.47 -7.03 -0.28
C LYS A 7 28.65 -7.88 0.20
N HIS A 8 29.17 -8.76 -0.66
CA HIS A 8 30.26 -9.67 -0.30
C HIS A 8 31.67 -9.11 -0.58
N SER A 9 31.81 -8.15 -1.50
CA SER A 9 33.10 -7.52 -1.80
C SER A 9 33.25 -6.19 -1.07
N SER A 10 34.10 -6.17 -0.03
CA SER A 10 34.48 -4.95 0.68
C SER A 10 35.15 -3.94 -0.25
N SER A 11 36.02 -4.42 -1.16
CA SER A 11 36.66 -3.58 -2.19
C SER A 11 35.63 -2.90 -3.09
N ALA A 12 34.65 -3.66 -3.62
CA ALA A 12 33.62 -3.10 -4.49
C ALA A 12 32.73 -2.09 -3.77
N ASN A 13 32.42 -2.33 -2.48
CA ASN A 13 31.63 -1.40 -1.67
C ASN A 13 32.40 -0.10 -1.37
N SER A 14 33.70 -0.20 -1.06
CA SER A 14 34.57 0.98 -0.90
C SER A 14 34.66 1.78 -2.20
N ARG A 15 34.79 1.09 -3.35
CA ARG A 15 34.81 1.72 -4.67
C ARG A 15 33.48 2.40 -5.00
N LEU A 16 32.35 1.76 -4.67
CA LEU A 16 31.02 2.33 -4.83
C LEU A 16 30.86 3.61 -4.01
N GLN A 17 31.32 3.63 -2.77
CA GLN A 17 31.28 4.83 -1.91
C GLN A 17 32.16 5.96 -2.46
N ALA A 18 33.35 5.62 -2.95
CA ALA A 18 34.23 6.59 -3.62
C ALA A 18 33.56 7.17 -4.88
N MET A 19 32.94 6.33 -5.70
CA MET A 19 32.20 6.75 -6.89
C MET A 19 31.02 7.65 -6.53
N GLN A 20 30.21 7.28 -5.52
CA GLN A 20 29.12 8.11 -5.01
C GLN A 20 29.61 9.49 -4.58
N THR A 21 30.74 9.55 -3.88
CA THR A 21 31.35 10.81 -3.43
C THR A 21 31.84 11.66 -4.62
N GLN A 22 32.41 11.02 -5.64
CA GLN A 22 32.87 11.69 -6.86
C GLN A 22 31.73 12.32 -7.67
N ILE A 23 30.55 11.70 -7.68
CA ILE A 23 29.35 12.23 -8.36
C ILE A 23 28.40 12.99 -7.40
N GLU A 24 28.93 13.44 -6.25
CA GLU A 24 28.22 14.26 -5.26
C GLU A 24 26.93 13.62 -4.69
N LEU A 25 26.85 12.29 -4.71
CA LEU A 25 25.77 11.53 -4.08
C LEU A 25 26.12 11.15 -2.64
N PRO A 26 25.13 11.15 -1.72
CA PRO A 26 25.34 10.60 -0.39
C PRO A 26 25.77 9.13 -0.46
N PRO A 27 26.78 8.70 0.34
CA PRO A 27 27.24 7.32 0.34
C PRO A 27 26.14 6.40 0.89
N LEU A 28 25.59 5.56 0.01
CA LEU A 28 24.51 4.64 0.32
C LEU A 28 24.91 3.22 -0.04
N LYS A 29 24.78 2.30 0.92
CA LYS A 29 24.93 0.87 0.68
C LYS A 29 23.74 0.31 -0.11
N LEU A 30 23.96 -0.67 -0.97
CA LEU A 30 22.86 -1.41 -1.59
C LEU A 30 22.11 -2.23 -0.52
N LYS A 31 20.79 -2.37 -0.71
CA LYS A 31 19.93 -3.22 0.13
C LYS A 31 19.70 -4.54 -0.59
N GLN A 32 19.90 -5.67 0.07
CA GLN A 32 19.56 -6.98 -0.49
C GLN A 32 18.11 -7.32 -0.17
N SER A 33 17.39 -7.91 -1.14
CA SER A 33 16.07 -8.48 -0.85
C SER A 33 16.19 -9.69 0.08
N VAL A 34 15.24 -9.81 1.00
CA VAL A 34 15.13 -10.86 2.02
C VAL A 34 13.70 -11.41 1.96
N VAL A 35 13.57 -12.69 1.60
CA VAL A 35 12.26 -13.33 1.36
C VAL A 35 11.29 -13.18 2.55
N THR A 36 11.82 -13.16 3.78
CA THR A 36 11.00 -13.06 5.00
C THR A 36 10.58 -11.63 5.37
N ARG A 37 11.09 -10.60 4.67
CA ARG A 37 10.77 -9.19 4.94
C ARG A 37 9.99 -8.61 3.77
N TRP A 38 8.68 -8.47 3.94
CA TRP A 38 7.73 -8.15 2.86
C TRP A 38 8.13 -6.95 1.99
N ASN A 39 8.71 -5.91 2.61
CA ASN A 39 9.09 -4.68 1.92
C ASN A 39 10.51 -4.68 1.31
N SER A 40 11.30 -5.75 1.45
CA SER A 40 12.72 -5.73 1.08
C SER A 40 12.98 -5.65 -0.42
N THR A 41 12.09 -6.22 -1.24
CA THR A 41 12.24 -6.17 -2.72
C THR A 41 12.05 -4.75 -3.21
N TYR A 42 10.98 -4.08 -2.78
CA TYR A 42 10.73 -2.67 -3.09
C TYR A 42 11.91 -1.79 -2.65
N ASP A 43 12.39 -2.01 -1.43
CA ASP A 43 13.54 -1.32 -0.85
C ASP A 43 14.84 -1.51 -1.67
N MET A 44 15.09 -2.73 -2.14
CA MET A 44 16.25 -3.07 -2.97
C MET A 44 16.17 -2.36 -4.33
N LEU A 45 15.04 -2.47 -5.01
CA LEU A 45 14.82 -1.86 -6.32
C LEU A 45 14.92 -0.33 -6.25
N THR A 46 14.26 0.29 -5.26
CA THR A 46 14.34 1.73 -5.03
C THR A 46 15.77 2.17 -4.72
N ARG A 47 16.51 1.38 -3.93
CA ARG A 47 17.90 1.70 -3.59
C ARG A 47 18.82 1.60 -4.80
N ILE A 48 18.76 0.52 -5.58
CA ILE A 48 19.66 0.35 -6.74
C ILE A 48 19.38 1.40 -7.81
N LEU A 49 18.11 1.75 -8.05
CA LEU A 49 17.75 2.81 -8.97
C LEU A 49 18.29 4.17 -8.52
N LYS A 50 18.17 4.50 -7.22
CA LYS A 50 18.66 5.77 -6.64
C LYS A 50 20.16 6.00 -6.83
N ILE A 51 20.95 4.92 -6.92
CA ILE A 51 22.41 5.00 -7.07
C ILE A 51 22.89 4.34 -8.37
N LYS A 52 22.00 4.27 -9.38
CA LYS A 52 22.21 3.61 -10.67
C LYS A 52 23.55 4.00 -11.29
N ASP A 53 23.82 5.30 -11.42
CA ASP A 53 25.03 5.79 -12.10
C ASP A 53 26.30 5.32 -11.38
N ALA A 54 26.34 5.47 -10.05
CA ALA A 54 27.48 4.99 -9.25
C ALA A 54 27.67 3.47 -9.38
N VAL A 55 26.57 2.69 -9.41
CA VAL A 55 26.63 1.23 -9.56
C VAL A 55 27.15 0.85 -10.94
N VAL A 56 26.61 1.42 -12.01
CA VAL A 56 27.01 1.14 -13.39
C VAL A 56 28.47 1.52 -13.62
N SER A 57 28.88 2.72 -13.20
CA SER A 57 30.27 3.17 -13.31
C SER A 57 31.24 2.30 -12.52
N THR A 58 30.86 1.86 -11.31
CA THR A 58 31.71 0.98 -10.50
C THR A 58 31.84 -0.40 -11.13
N LEU A 59 30.73 -0.98 -11.62
CA LEU A 59 30.75 -2.29 -12.30
C LEU A 59 31.56 -2.24 -13.59
N ALA A 60 31.48 -1.16 -14.35
CA ALA A 60 32.27 -0.98 -15.57
C ALA A 60 33.79 -1.04 -15.33
N ILE A 61 34.25 -0.73 -14.11
CA ILE A 61 35.67 -0.76 -13.72
C ILE A 61 36.03 -2.08 -13.04
N GLU A 62 35.25 -2.49 -12.04
CA GLU A 62 35.62 -3.59 -11.13
C GLU A 62 35.17 -4.97 -11.62
N GLN A 63 34.03 -5.04 -12.32
CA GLN A 63 33.48 -6.30 -12.81
C GLN A 63 32.57 -6.10 -14.03
N PRO A 64 33.15 -5.81 -15.22
CA PRO A 64 32.38 -5.52 -16.43
C PRO A 64 31.40 -6.64 -16.82
N ARG A 65 31.73 -7.89 -16.48
CA ARG A 65 30.88 -9.06 -16.73
C ARG A 65 29.55 -9.04 -15.97
N LEU A 66 29.47 -8.29 -14.86
CA LEU A 66 28.24 -8.11 -14.09
C LEU A 66 27.46 -6.86 -14.52
N ASN A 67 28.03 -6.00 -15.38
CA ASN A 67 27.36 -4.82 -15.91
C ASN A 67 26.46 -5.20 -17.10
N THR A 68 25.42 -5.99 -16.82
CA THR A 68 24.58 -6.61 -17.87
C THR A 68 23.22 -5.96 -18.04
N LEU A 69 22.84 -5.03 -17.16
CA LEU A 69 21.51 -4.41 -17.20
C LEU A 69 21.41 -3.44 -18.36
N SER A 70 20.47 -3.71 -19.28
CA SER A 70 20.21 -2.85 -20.42
C SER A 70 19.38 -1.62 -20.02
N PRO A 71 19.29 -0.58 -20.87
CA PRO A 71 18.37 0.54 -20.64
C PRO A 71 16.92 0.10 -20.39
N GLU A 72 16.47 -0.95 -21.09
CA GLU A 72 15.14 -1.54 -20.95
C GLU A 72 14.96 -2.21 -19.57
N ASP A 73 15.99 -2.88 -19.04
CA ASP A 73 15.94 -3.45 -17.69
C ASP A 73 15.76 -2.35 -16.62
N TRP A 74 16.43 -1.20 -16.79
CA TRP A 74 16.26 -0.07 -15.88
C TRP A 74 14.86 0.52 -15.94
N LEU A 75 14.27 0.62 -17.14
CA LEU A 75 12.89 1.04 -17.31
C LEU A 75 11.92 0.05 -16.64
N LEU A 76 12.16 -1.26 -16.78
CA LEU A 76 11.37 -2.28 -16.10
C LEU A 76 11.48 -2.16 -14.58
N ILE A 77 12.67 -1.87 -14.05
CA ILE A 77 12.86 -1.62 -12.61
C ILE A 77 12.03 -0.42 -12.15
N GLU A 78 12.02 0.67 -12.91
CA GLU A 78 11.19 1.86 -12.62
C GLU A 78 9.70 1.52 -12.61
N GLN A 79 9.22 0.78 -13.61
CA GLN A 79 7.83 0.30 -13.67
C GLN A 79 7.49 -0.61 -12.48
N CYS A 80 8.38 -1.55 -12.14
CA CYS A 80 8.24 -2.42 -10.97
C CYS A 80 8.15 -1.62 -9.67
N ILE A 81 8.99 -0.60 -9.48
CA ILE A 81 8.94 0.27 -8.29
C ILE A 81 7.60 0.99 -8.21
N ASN A 82 7.12 1.54 -9.32
CA ASN A 82 5.86 2.27 -9.36
C ASN A 82 4.68 1.38 -8.95
N ILE A 83 4.55 0.18 -9.52
CA ILE A 83 3.45 -0.73 -9.17
C ILE A 83 3.57 -1.28 -7.75
N LEU A 84 4.78 -1.57 -7.27
CA LEU A 84 5.00 -2.14 -5.94
C LEU A 84 4.84 -1.10 -4.82
N LYS A 85 4.87 0.19 -5.13
CA LYS A 85 4.75 1.28 -4.16
C LYS A 85 3.47 1.19 -3.34
N ILE A 86 2.33 0.88 -3.96
CA ILE A 86 1.05 0.78 -3.24
C ILE A 86 1.08 -0.34 -2.18
N PHE A 87 1.74 -1.46 -2.48
CA PHE A 87 1.85 -2.58 -1.55
C PHE A 87 2.77 -2.25 -0.37
N TYR A 88 3.84 -1.48 -0.64
CA TYR A 88 4.73 -0.97 0.39
C TYR A 88 3.96 -0.02 1.33
N GLU A 89 3.24 0.96 0.79
CA GLU A 89 2.45 1.94 1.56
C GLU A 89 1.35 1.25 2.40
N VAL A 90 0.62 0.29 1.82
CA VAL A 90 -0.39 -0.51 2.54
C VAL A 90 0.23 -1.31 3.67
N THR A 91 1.40 -1.93 3.43
CA THR A 91 2.09 -2.73 4.45
C THR A 91 2.58 -1.87 5.60
N GLU A 92 3.15 -0.69 5.32
CA GLU A 92 3.57 0.26 6.35
C GLU A 92 2.36 0.78 7.15
N GLU A 93 1.26 1.14 6.49
CA GLU A 93 0.02 1.60 7.13
C GLU A 93 -0.54 0.55 8.10
N ILE A 94 -0.61 -0.72 7.68
CA ILE A 94 -1.09 -1.82 8.53
C ILE A 94 -0.10 -2.10 9.67
N SER A 95 1.19 -1.88 9.46
CA SER A 95 2.25 -2.13 10.45
C SER A 95 2.44 -0.99 11.46
N ALA A 96 1.96 0.22 11.14
CA ALA A 96 2.19 1.42 11.95
C ALA A 96 1.24 1.56 13.15
N GLU A 97 0.05 0.96 13.12
CA GLU A 97 -1.01 1.26 14.09
C GLU A 97 -1.00 0.37 15.35
N LYS A 98 -1.16 1.04 16.52
CA LYS A 98 -1.38 0.38 17.83
C LYS A 98 -2.84 -0.03 18.09
N SER A 99 -3.79 0.35 17.22
CA SER A 99 -5.22 0.07 17.40
C SER A 99 -5.96 -0.22 16.08
N VAL A 100 -6.75 -1.31 16.10
CA VAL A 100 -7.78 -1.78 15.15
C VAL A 100 -7.58 -1.43 13.66
N THR A 101 -6.75 -2.22 12.99
CA THR A 101 -6.51 -2.19 11.54
C THR A 101 -7.61 -2.84 10.70
N ILE A 102 -8.47 -3.68 11.32
CA ILE A 102 -9.40 -4.55 10.58
C ILE A 102 -10.48 -3.76 9.79
N SER A 103 -10.85 -2.55 10.23
CA SER A 103 -11.80 -1.71 9.49
C SER A 103 -11.22 -1.15 8.18
N LYS A 104 -9.90 -1.05 8.06
CA LYS A 104 -9.21 -0.55 6.86
C LYS A 104 -8.99 -1.63 5.81
N VAL A 105 -8.93 -2.90 6.22
CA VAL A 105 -8.47 -4.01 5.37
C VAL A 105 -9.25 -4.10 4.05
N MET A 106 -10.58 -3.98 4.08
CA MET A 106 -11.39 -4.00 2.86
C MET A 106 -11.03 -2.87 1.91
N LEU A 107 -10.88 -1.66 2.45
CA LEU A 107 -10.57 -0.49 1.65
C LEU A 107 -9.16 -0.57 1.05
N LEU A 108 -8.16 -0.97 1.84
CA LEU A 108 -6.79 -1.12 1.36
C LEU A 108 -6.68 -2.18 0.26
N VAL A 109 -7.39 -3.31 0.41
CA VAL A 109 -7.46 -4.34 -0.64
C VAL A 109 -8.13 -3.81 -1.91
N LYS A 110 -9.23 -3.04 -1.78
CA LYS A 110 -9.89 -2.39 -2.92
C LYS A 110 -8.93 -1.43 -3.63
N ILE A 111 -8.17 -0.62 -2.89
CA ILE A 111 -7.19 0.32 -3.45
C ILE A 111 -6.09 -0.43 -4.22
N MET A 112 -5.50 -1.50 -3.65
CA MET A 112 -4.49 -2.31 -4.34
C MET A 112 -5.02 -2.93 -5.63
N LYS A 113 -6.22 -3.52 -5.59
CA LYS A 113 -6.87 -4.11 -6.78
C LYS A 113 -7.11 -3.08 -7.87
N ASN A 114 -7.61 -1.90 -7.50
CA ASN A 114 -7.83 -0.81 -8.45
C ASN A 114 -6.51 -0.32 -9.06
N HIS A 115 -5.45 -0.19 -8.26
CA HIS A 115 -4.14 0.23 -8.73
C HIS A 115 -3.55 -0.74 -9.76
N VAL A 116 -3.59 -2.05 -9.50
CA VAL A 116 -3.14 -3.08 -10.45
C VAL A 116 -4.00 -3.07 -11.71
N THR A 117 -5.32 -2.96 -11.57
CA THR A 117 -6.25 -2.96 -12.71
C THR A 117 -6.05 -1.75 -13.62
N LYS A 118 -5.78 -0.57 -13.06
CA LYS A 118 -5.45 0.64 -13.84
C LYS A 118 -4.17 0.45 -14.65
N ASN A 119 -3.12 -0.11 -14.04
CA ASN A 119 -1.84 -0.36 -14.71
C ASN A 119 -1.93 -1.47 -15.77
N LEU A 120 -2.86 -2.42 -15.66
CA LEU A 120 -3.10 -3.45 -16.69
C LEU A 120 -3.69 -2.88 -17.99
N ILE A 121 -4.35 -1.73 -17.93
CA ILE A 121 -4.89 -1.04 -19.11
C ILE A 121 -3.77 -0.31 -19.87
N GLU A 122 -2.69 0.04 -19.17
CA GLU A 122 -1.54 0.71 -19.75
C GLU A 122 -0.64 -0.33 -20.44
N ASN A 123 -0.26 -0.06 -21.70
CA ASN A 123 0.64 -0.94 -22.43
C ASN A 123 2.04 -0.90 -21.79
N GLY A 124 2.62 -2.08 -21.54
CA GLY A 124 3.98 -2.24 -21.01
C GLY A 124 4.72 -3.39 -21.69
N SER A 125 5.93 -3.68 -21.23
CA SER A 125 6.69 -4.86 -21.68
C SER A 125 5.99 -6.15 -21.25
N ASP A 126 6.22 -7.25 -21.97
CA ASP A 126 5.63 -8.56 -21.64
C ASP A 126 5.95 -9.00 -20.20
N GLN A 127 7.17 -8.72 -19.73
CA GLN A 127 7.61 -9.02 -18.37
C GLN A 127 6.85 -8.20 -17.32
N TYR A 128 6.58 -6.91 -17.61
CA TYR A 128 5.79 -6.06 -16.72
C TYR A 128 4.32 -6.51 -16.67
N LEU A 129 3.74 -6.85 -17.83
CA LEU A 129 2.38 -7.38 -17.91
C LEU A 129 2.25 -8.71 -17.19
N GLN A 130 3.26 -9.59 -17.28
CA GLN A 130 3.28 -10.83 -16.51
C GLN A 130 3.24 -10.55 -14.99
N LEU A 131 4.08 -9.63 -14.50
CA LEU A 131 4.06 -9.21 -13.10
C LEU A 131 2.68 -8.69 -12.68
N LEU A 132 2.04 -7.86 -13.51
CA LEU A 132 0.72 -7.31 -13.21
C LEU A 132 -0.36 -8.40 -13.13
N ASN A 133 -0.34 -9.36 -14.06
CA ASN A 133 -1.25 -10.50 -14.04
C ASN A 133 -1.05 -11.36 -12.78
N ASP A 134 0.21 -11.66 -12.43
CA ASP A 134 0.54 -12.42 -11.23
C ASP A 134 0.06 -11.68 -9.97
N LEU A 135 0.28 -10.36 -9.88
CA LEU A 135 -0.18 -9.54 -8.76
C LEU A 135 -1.71 -9.54 -8.66
N GLN A 136 -2.42 -9.41 -9.79
CA GLN A 136 -3.87 -9.42 -9.83
C GLN A 136 -4.42 -10.78 -9.38
N GLU A 137 -3.85 -11.88 -9.88
CA GLU A 137 -4.23 -13.23 -9.50
C GLU A 137 -4.01 -13.46 -7.99
N GLN A 138 -2.84 -13.09 -7.46
CA GLN A 138 -2.52 -13.26 -6.05
C GLN A 138 -3.43 -12.41 -5.15
N LEU A 139 -3.73 -11.16 -5.52
CA LEU A 139 -4.68 -10.32 -4.80
C LEU A 139 -6.09 -10.92 -4.79
N ASN A 140 -6.55 -11.43 -5.93
CA ASN A 140 -7.87 -12.03 -6.06
C ASN A 140 -7.99 -13.37 -5.34
N SER A 141 -6.92 -14.18 -5.36
CA SER A 141 -6.87 -15.46 -4.67
C SER A 141 -6.84 -15.27 -3.15
N ARG A 142 -5.90 -14.44 -2.64
CA ARG A 142 -5.70 -14.25 -1.19
C ARG A 142 -6.84 -13.51 -0.50
N PHE A 143 -7.48 -12.56 -1.20
CA PHE A 143 -8.55 -11.73 -0.63
C PHE A 143 -9.92 -12.02 -1.25
N ARG A 144 -10.13 -13.22 -1.80
CA ARG A 144 -11.40 -13.64 -2.42
C ARG A 144 -12.59 -13.51 -1.48
N ASP A 145 -12.43 -14.04 -0.27
CA ASP A 145 -13.53 -14.19 0.70
C ASP A 145 -13.56 -13.10 1.76
N LEU A 146 -12.82 -12.01 1.54
CA LEU A 146 -12.70 -10.92 2.51
C LEU A 146 -14.08 -10.31 2.84
N GLU A 147 -14.93 -10.12 1.84
CA GLU A 147 -16.30 -9.60 2.01
C GLU A 147 -17.30 -10.64 2.51
N ASN A 148 -16.91 -11.92 2.63
CA ASN A 148 -17.72 -12.96 3.25
C ASN A 148 -17.42 -13.07 4.76
N ASN A 149 -16.33 -12.46 5.23
CA ASN A 149 -15.98 -12.43 6.63
C ASN A 149 -16.81 -11.37 7.38
N ILE A 150 -17.67 -11.83 8.29
CA ILE A 150 -18.56 -10.98 9.10
C ILE A 150 -17.76 -9.96 9.93
N LEU A 151 -16.64 -10.35 10.53
CA LEU A 151 -15.85 -9.43 11.37
C LEU A 151 -15.25 -8.30 10.54
N VAL A 152 -14.70 -8.62 9.37
CA VAL A 152 -14.09 -7.63 8.48
C VAL A 152 -15.15 -6.67 7.93
N THR A 153 -16.27 -7.21 7.46
CA THR A 153 -17.36 -6.40 6.89
C THR A 153 -18.03 -5.52 7.92
N GLU A 154 -18.32 -6.04 9.13
CA GLU A 154 -18.91 -5.25 10.20
C GLU A 154 -17.95 -4.19 10.73
N ALA A 155 -16.66 -4.51 10.92
CA ALA A 155 -15.69 -3.51 11.34
C ALA A 155 -15.52 -2.39 10.30
N SER A 156 -15.45 -2.73 9.02
CA SER A 156 -15.36 -1.76 7.93
C SER A 156 -16.63 -0.91 7.81
N PHE A 157 -17.80 -1.50 8.05
CA PHE A 157 -19.08 -0.81 8.06
C PHE A 157 -19.21 0.18 9.24
N LEU A 158 -18.79 -0.25 10.43
CA LEU A 158 -18.89 0.54 11.66
C LEU A 158 -17.90 1.70 11.69
N ASP A 159 -16.82 1.64 10.90
CA ASP A 159 -15.89 2.75 10.73
C ASP A 159 -16.55 3.89 9.93
N PRO A 160 -16.82 5.05 10.56
CA PRO A 160 -17.54 6.14 9.91
C PRO A 160 -16.81 6.71 8.70
N ARG A 161 -15.49 6.52 8.62
CA ARG A 161 -14.64 7.00 7.52
C ARG A 161 -14.91 6.24 6.23
N PHE A 162 -15.23 4.94 6.32
CA PHE A 162 -15.32 4.09 5.14
C PHE A 162 -16.76 3.77 4.77
N LYS A 163 -17.59 3.34 5.72
CA LYS A 163 -19.01 2.97 5.52
C LYS A 163 -19.26 2.25 4.19
N LYS A 164 -19.93 2.91 3.24
CA LYS A 164 -20.28 2.36 1.92
C LYS A 164 -19.10 2.17 0.98
N HIS A 165 -18.05 2.98 1.13
CA HIS A 165 -16.91 3.03 0.21
C HIS A 165 -15.93 1.86 0.40
N ALA A 166 -15.97 1.19 1.55
CA ALA A 166 -15.20 -0.04 1.80
C ALA A 166 -15.72 -1.24 0.99
N PHE A 167 -16.99 -1.23 0.57
CA PHE A 167 -17.61 -2.36 -0.11
C PHE A 167 -17.40 -2.27 -1.62
N THR A 168 -17.21 -3.43 -2.24
CA THR A 168 -17.10 -3.55 -3.70
C THR A 168 -18.46 -3.35 -4.37
N THR A 169 -19.54 -3.82 -3.74
CA THR A 169 -20.91 -3.71 -4.29
C THR A 169 -21.91 -3.24 -3.23
N MET A 170 -22.96 -2.55 -3.68
CA MET A 170 -24.08 -2.13 -2.81
C MET A 170 -24.86 -3.32 -2.25
N GLU A 171 -24.87 -4.46 -2.94
CA GLU A 171 -25.51 -5.69 -2.44
C GLU A 171 -24.82 -6.21 -1.18
N LYS A 172 -23.48 -6.22 -1.16
CA LYS A 172 -22.68 -6.63 -0.02
C LYS A 172 -22.85 -5.67 1.15
N TYR A 173 -22.83 -4.36 0.87
CA TYR A 173 -23.16 -3.33 1.87
C TYR A 173 -24.53 -3.54 2.51
N ASN A 174 -25.57 -3.74 1.69
CA ASN A 174 -26.93 -3.97 2.17
C ASN A 174 -27.07 -5.27 2.97
N THR A 175 -26.33 -6.30 2.60
CA THR A 175 -26.29 -7.58 3.33
C THR A 175 -25.67 -7.39 4.71
N CYS A 176 -24.54 -6.69 4.81
CA CYS A 176 -23.92 -6.33 6.08
C CYS A 176 -24.87 -5.50 6.97
N LEU A 177 -25.51 -4.47 6.39
CA LEU A 177 -26.49 -3.64 7.07
C LEU A 177 -27.67 -4.44 7.65
N LYS A 178 -28.21 -5.39 6.88
CA LYS A 178 -29.27 -6.30 7.36
C LYS A 178 -28.77 -7.17 8.51
N GLY A 179 -27.53 -7.66 8.44
CA GLY A 179 -26.87 -8.42 9.51
C GLY A 179 -26.77 -7.63 10.81
N ILE A 180 -26.24 -6.42 10.75
CA ILE A 180 -26.08 -5.53 11.91
C ILE A 180 -27.44 -5.15 12.51
N LYS A 181 -28.43 -4.79 11.67
CA LYS A 181 -29.79 -4.48 12.16
C LYS A 181 -30.42 -5.65 12.93
N ARG A 182 -30.19 -6.88 12.47
CA ARG A 182 -30.68 -8.09 13.16
C ARG A 182 -29.98 -8.29 14.51
N LYS A 183 -28.65 -8.11 14.57
CA LYS A 183 -27.88 -8.16 15.83
C LYS A 183 -28.34 -7.08 16.82
N LEU A 184 -28.61 -5.87 16.33
CA LEU A 184 -29.09 -4.77 17.16
C LEU A 184 -30.46 -5.08 17.77
N ARG A 185 -31.39 -5.65 16.97
CA ARG A 185 -32.71 -6.07 17.44
C ARG A 185 -32.64 -7.18 18.48
N SER A 186 -31.75 -8.17 18.31
CA SER A 186 -31.59 -9.23 19.30
C SER A 186 -31.01 -8.71 20.61
N LEU A 187 -30.09 -7.74 20.56
CA LEU A 187 -29.55 -7.07 21.76
C LEU A 187 -30.62 -6.24 22.48
N ALA A 188 -31.42 -5.48 21.72
CA ALA A 188 -32.52 -4.70 22.27
C ALA A 188 -33.65 -5.56 22.88
N ALA A 189 -33.77 -6.83 22.47
CA ALA A 189 -34.73 -7.79 23.02
C ALA A 189 -34.20 -8.55 24.25
N GLN A 190 -32.90 -8.49 24.53
CA GLN A 190 -32.25 -9.27 25.58
C GLN A 190 -31.98 -8.51 26.87
N ASP A 191 -31.88 -7.17 26.87
CA ASP A 191 -31.80 -6.41 28.12
C ASP A 191 -32.20 -4.93 27.99
N SER A 192 -32.75 -4.43 29.09
CA SER A 192 -32.98 -3.01 29.36
C SER A 192 -31.62 -2.33 29.57
N ILE A 193 -30.95 -1.91 28.49
CA ILE A 193 -29.65 -1.23 28.58
C ILE A 193 -29.90 0.22 29.05
N PRO A 194 -29.42 0.66 30.22
CA PRO A 194 -29.36 2.09 30.54
C PRO A 194 -28.50 2.76 29.48
N LEU A 195 -28.96 3.87 28.90
CA LEU A 195 -28.12 4.70 28.03
C LEU A 195 -26.81 4.99 28.76
N LEU A 196 -25.73 4.31 28.36
CA LEU A 196 -24.39 4.76 28.71
C LEU A 196 -24.20 6.06 27.92
N GLU A 197 -24.20 7.18 28.64
CA GLU A 197 -23.69 8.44 28.12
C GLU A 197 -22.24 8.19 27.68
N ILE A 198 -22.04 8.04 26.37
CA ILE A 198 -20.72 8.03 25.78
C ILE A 198 -20.23 9.47 25.88
N ALA A 199 -19.51 9.78 26.95
CA ALA A 199 -18.68 10.98 27.01
C ALA A 199 -17.70 10.94 25.83
N PRO A 200 -17.53 12.03 25.07
CA PRO A 200 -16.59 12.05 23.96
C PRO A 200 -15.17 11.98 24.53
N THR A 201 -14.56 10.80 24.54
CA THR A 201 -13.12 10.66 24.74
C THR A 201 -12.45 11.13 23.46
N MET A 202 -12.14 12.42 23.40
CA MET A 202 -11.25 13.00 22.40
C MET A 202 -9.84 12.46 22.65
N ASN A 203 -9.52 11.32 22.04
CA ASN A 203 -8.14 11.01 21.75
C ASN A 203 -7.81 11.66 20.41
N GLU A 204 -7.14 12.80 20.49
CA GLU A 204 -6.43 13.40 19.36
C GLU A 204 -5.36 12.40 18.90
N ALA A 205 -5.72 11.55 17.95
CA ALA A 205 -4.73 10.91 17.11
C ALA A 205 -4.14 12.03 16.24
N GLN A 206 -2.90 12.42 16.55
CA GLN A 206 -2.14 13.38 15.75
C GLN A 206 -2.11 12.89 14.31
N ALA A 207 -2.80 13.62 13.44
CA ALA A 207 -2.73 13.42 12.00
C ALA A 207 -1.32 13.79 11.53
N SER A 208 -0.51 12.78 11.21
CA SER A 208 0.67 13.01 10.39
C SER A 208 0.17 13.38 8.99
N SER A 209 0.27 14.66 8.65
CA SER A 209 -0.01 15.18 7.31
C SER A 209 1.03 14.65 6.32
N SER A 210 0.86 13.41 5.86
CA SER A 210 1.37 12.99 4.58
C SER A 210 0.15 12.68 3.72
N THR A 211 -0.09 13.52 2.72
CA THR A 211 -1.00 13.17 1.62
C THR A 211 -0.34 12.01 0.86
N SER A 212 -0.49 10.80 1.39
CA SER A 212 -0.02 9.58 0.77
C SER A 212 -0.80 9.38 -0.52
N SER A 213 -0.10 9.09 -1.61
CA SER A 213 -0.69 8.84 -2.93
C SER A 213 -1.74 7.73 -2.89
N MET A 214 -1.66 6.82 -1.91
CA MET A 214 -2.59 5.72 -1.68
C MET A 214 -4.05 6.17 -1.51
N TRP A 215 -4.30 7.27 -0.80
CA TRP A 215 -5.67 7.71 -0.45
C TRP A 215 -6.32 8.59 -1.51
N ALA A 216 -5.57 9.07 -2.51
CA ALA A 216 -6.03 10.06 -3.47
C ALA A 216 -7.30 9.63 -4.25
N ASP A 217 -7.38 8.37 -4.67
CA ASP A 217 -8.55 7.84 -5.37
C ASP A 217 -9.78 7.76 -4.47
N PHE A 218 -9.59 7.37 -3.21
CA PHE A 218 -10.64 7.29 -2.21
C PHE A 218 -11.15 8.69 -1.85
N ASP A 219 -10.24 9.63 -1.59
CA ASP A 219 -10.58 11.01 -1.28
C ASP A 219 -11.40 11.65 -2.42
N LYS A 220 -11.03 11.37 -3.68
CA LYS A 220 -11.80 11.81 -4.85
C LYS A 220 -13.19 11.16 -4.94
N GLU A 221 -13.32 9.87 -4.62
CA GLU A 221 -14.62 9.16 -4.58
C GLU A 221 -15.55 9.79 -3.54
N VAL A 222 -15.01 10.06 -2.34
CA VAL A 222 -15.74 10.70 -1.23
C VAL A 222 -16.14 12.14 -1.58
N GLU A 223 -15.23 12.93 -2.16
CA GLU A 223 -15.52 14.32 -2.57
C GLU A 223 -16.63 14.40 -3.62
N ASN A 224 -16.62 13.50 -4.62
CA ASN A 224 -17.68 13.44 -5.63
C ASN A 224 -19.05 13.13 -5.02
N ASP A 225 -19.10 12.30 -3.98
CA ASP A 225 -20.33 11.96 -3.28
C ASP A 225 -20.84 13.08 -2.35
N ILE A 226 -19.93 13.85 -1.75
CA ILE A 226 -20.28 15.06 -0.97
C ILE A 226 -20.87 16.13 -1.88
N ILE A 227 -20.28 16.35 -3.06
CA ILE A 227 -20.78 17.31 -4.06
C ILE A 227 -22.20 16.93 -4.52
N LYS A 228 -22.48 15.62 -4.65
CA LYS A 228 -23.80 15.11 -5.04
C LYS A 228 -24.81 15.09 -3.88
N ASN A 229 -24.37 15.18 -2.62
CA ASN A 229 -25.25 15.08 -1.45
C ASN A 229 -24.75 15.96 -0.26
N PRO A 230 -25.09 17.26 -0.23
CA PRO A 230 -24.47 18.25 0.67
C PRO A 230 -24.77 18.04 2.17
N THR A 231 -25.72 17.18 2.54
CA THR A 231 -26.05 16.85 3.93
C THR A 231 -24.95 16.03 4.64
N ALA A 232 -23.97 15.50 3.91
CA ALA A 232 -22.85 14.72 4.46
C ALA A 232 -21.64 15.55 4.93
N ALA A 233 -21.68 16.88 4.81
CA ALA A 233 -20.53 17.78 5.00
C ALA A 233 -19.99 17.89 6.45
N ARG A 234 -20.66 17.30 7.45
CA ARG A 234 -20.37 17.58 8.87
C ARG A 234 -19.20 16.79 9.48
N THR A 235 -18.60 15.82 8.78
CA THR A 235 -17.55 14.96 9.36
C THR A 235 -16.13 15.52 9.18
N ARG A 236 -15.92 16.60 8.42
CA ARG A 236 -14.57 17.09 8.06
C ARG A 236 -13.90 18.00 9.10
N GLN A 237 -14.49 18.23 10.28
CA GLN A 237 -13.93 19.18 11.26
C GLN A 237 -13.10 18.59 12.42
N ILE A 238 -12.78 17.29 12.42
CA ILE A 238 -11.99 16.70 13.52
C ILE A 238 -10.61 16.17 13.09
N PHE A 239 -10.27 16.06 11.80
CA PHE A 239 -9.03 15.35 11.42
C PHE A 239 -8.28 16.00 10.24
N LYS A 240 -7.82 17.23 10.43
CA LYS A 240 -6.59 17.71 9.78
C LYS A 240 -5.46 17.68 10.79
#